data_AF-A0A2S8QDF1-F1
#
_entry.id   AF-A0A2S8QDF1-F1
#
_cell.length_a   1.000
_cell.length_b   1.000
_cell.length_c   1.000
_cell.angle_alpha   90.00
_cell.angle_beta   90.00
_cell.angle_gamma   90.00
#
_symmetry.space_group_name_H-M   'P 1'
#
loop_
_entity.id
_entity.type
_entity.pdbx_description
1 polymer ?
#
loop_
_entity_poly.entity_id
_entity_poly.type
_entity_poly.pdbx_seq_one_letter_code
_entity_poly.pdbx_strand_id
1 'polypeptide(L)'
;MMVVAMLLAGCSNQPTNGDQQRKVATETRIQLGMAYLAKGNLPAARYHFDKVLLAKPDHYQAQLGMALYEQYSGQPKAARQRYKMAMQYAPGNDTVLYHYSVFLCEQGQYEEVKTLFTESHANRRVCYQ
;
A
#
# COMPACT_ATOMS: atom_id res chain seq x y z
N MET A 1 17.49 -29.20 -56.38
CA MET A 1 17.50 -27.89 -55.68
C MET A 1 16.19 -27.73 -54.92
N MET A 2 16.31 -27.45 -53.62
CA MET A 2 15.33 -26.86 -52.70
C MET A 2 13.91 -27.44 -52.65
N VAL A 3 13.66 -28.25 -51.62
CA VAL A 3 12.33 -28.37 -51.02
C VAL A 3 12.39 -27.69 -49.64
N VAL A 4 11.26 -27.08 -49.30
CA VAL A 4 10.79 -26.78 -47.95
C VAL A 4 11.13 -25.38 -47.41
N ALA A 5 10.17 -24.47 -47.63
CA ALA A 5 9.87 -23.38 -46.71
C ALA A 5 9.16 -23.96 -45.46
N MET A 6 9.76 -23.80 -44.29
CA MET A 6 9.23 -24.09 -42.95
C MET A 6 9.99 -23.16 -41.98
N LEU A 7 9.47 -22.46 -40.98
CA LEU A 7 8.13 -22.23 -40.41
C LEU A 7 8.28 -20.91 -39.64
N LEU A 8 7.57 -19.85 -40.01
CA LEU A 8 7.39 -18.68 -39.13
C LEU A 8 5.99 -18.74 -38.57
N ALA A 9 5.83 -19.51 -37.49
CA ALA A 9 4.64 -19.45 -36.65
C ALA A 9 5.06 -19.63 -35.19
N GLY A 10 5.86 -18.68 -34.68
CA GLY A 10 6.01 -18.51 -33.25
C GLY A 10 4.77 -17.81 -32.69
N CYS A 11 3.80 -18.56 -32.20
CA CYS A 11 2.70 -17.99 -31.41
C CYS A 11 3.26 -17.57 -30.04
N SER A 12 3.59 -16.29 -29.84
CA SER A 12 3.84 -15.79 -28.48
C SER A 12 2.51 -15.64 -27.76
N ASN A 13 2.10 -16.69 -27.06
CA ASN A 13 0.96 -16.67 -26.15
C ASN A 13 1.41 -16.00 -24.84
N GLN A 14 1.66 -14.69 -24.88
CA GLN A 14 2.08 -13.90 -23.71
C GLN A 14 0.85 -13.22 -23.09
N PRO A 15 0.55 -13.47 -21.79
CA PRO A 15 -0.46 -12.70 -21.10
C PRO A 15 -0.07 -11.22 -21.12
N THR A 16 -1.06 -10.38 -21.43
CA THR A 16 -0.88 -9.07 -22.09
C THR A 16 0.14 -8.15 -21.42
N ASN A 17 0.99 -7.52 -22.24
CA ASN A 17 1.91 -6.45 -21.84
C ASN A 17 1.23 -5.36 -20.99
N GLY A 18 -0.07 -5.11 -21.18
CA GLY A 18 -0.84 -4.12 -20.45
C GLY A 18 -1.04 -4.43 -18.96
N ASP A 19 -1.29 -5.68 -18.56
CA ASP A 19 -1.46 -6.02 -17.14
C ASP A 19 -0.15 -5.89 -16.35
N GLN A 20 0.94 -6.33 -16.96
CA GLN A 20 2.26 -6.21 -16.37
C GLN A 20 2.68 -4.74 -16.27
N GLN A 21 2.45 -3.93 -17.32
CA GLN A 21 2.68 -2.48 -17.29
C GLN A 21 1.85 -1.78 -16.20
N ARG A 22 0.57 -2.16 -16.02
CA ARG A 22 -0.28 -1.62 -14.95
C ARG A 22 0.25 -1.96 -13.56
N LYS A 23 0.72 -3.20 -13.33
CA LYS A 23 1.32 -3.61 -12.05
C LYS A 23 2.60 -2.81 -11.76
N VAL A 24 3.52 -2.72 -12.72
CA VAL A 24 4.75 -1.92 -12.58
C VAL A 24 4.41 -0.46 -12.27
N ALA A 25 3.49 0.14 -13.02
CA ALA A 25 3.07 1.52 -12.80
C ALA A 25 2.31 1.75 -11.48
N THR A 26 1.75 0.70 -10.87
CA THR A 26 1.16 0.75 -9.53
C THR A 26 2.26 0.80 -8.48
N GLU A 27 3.18 -0.17 -8.52
CA GLU A 27 4.29 -0.29 -7.57
C GLU A 27 5.19 0.95 -7.59
N THR A 28 5.55 1.43 -8.78
CA THR A 28 6.35 2.67 -8.92
C THR A 28 5.66 3.87 -8.28
N ARG A 29 4.33 3.99 -8.39
CA ARG A 29 3.59 5.08 -7.75
C ARG A 29 3.58 4.94 -6.22
N ILE A 30 3.45 3.73 -5.69
CA ILE A 30 3.57 3.49 -4.25
C ILE A 30 4.95 3.95 -3.75
N GLN A 31 6.02 3.52 -4.42
CA GLN A 31 7.39 3.87 -4.07
C GLN A 31 7.63 5.39 -4.13
N LEU A 32 7.16 6.06 -5.19
CA LEU A 32 7.25 7.52 -5.30
C LEU A 32 6.46 8.22 -4.20
N GLY A 33 5.23 7.78 -3.92
CA GLY A 33 4.41 8.35 -2.85
C GLY A 33 5.10 8.27 -1.49
N MET A 34 5.66 7.10 -1.15
CA MET A 34 6.42 6.90 0.08
C MET A 34 7.71 7.75 0.11
N ALA A 35 8.43 7.84 -1.00
CA ALA A 35 9.63 8.67 -1.09
C ALA A 35 9.32 10.17 -0.90
N TYR A 36 8.19 10.65 -1.42
CA TYR A 36 7.76 12.03 -1.20
C TYR A 36 7.27 12.28 0.24
N LEU A 37 6.61 11.31 0.88
CA LEU A 37 6.29 11.40 2.33
C LEU A 37 7.56 11.53 3.16
N ALA A 38 8.57 10.69 2.90
CA ALA A 38 9.85 10.74 3.62
C ALA A 38 10.58 12.08 3.46
N LYS A 39 10.34 12.78 2.34
CA LYS A 39 10.88 14.13 2.08
C LYS A 39 9.98 15.26 2.59
N GLY A 40 8.84 14.95 3.23
CA GLY A 40 7.86 15.93 3.70
C GLY A 40 7.05 16.60 2.58
N ASN A 41 7.16 16.16 1.32
CA ASN A 41 6.37 16.69 0.21
C ASN A 41 5.00 16.00 0.17
N LEU A 42 4.13 16.41 1.10
CA LEU A 42 2.79 15.86 1.27
C LEU A 42 1.91 15.98 0.00
N PRO A 43 1.91 17.09 -0.76
CA PRO A 43 1.15 17.17 -2.01
C PRO A 43 1.57 16.14 -3.06
N ALA A 44 2.89 15.95 -3.27
CA ALA A 44 3.39 14.96 -4.23
C ALA A 44 3.09 13.53 -3.78
N ALA A 45 3.25 13.24 -2.48
CA ALA A 45 2.89 11.96 -1.91
C ALA A 45 1.43 11.59 -2.19
N ARG A 46 0.50 12.49 -1.82
CA ARG A 46 -0.93 12.29 -2.03
C ARG A 46 -1.25 12.04 -3.50
N TYR A 47 -0.68 12.83 -4.41
CA TYR A 47 -0.91 12.67 -5.84
C TYR A 47 -0.64 11.23 -6.31
N HIS A 48 0.47 10.63 -5.89
CA HIS A 48 0.82 9.27 -6.30
C HIS A 48 -0.11 8.21 -5.71
N PHE A 49 -0.49 8.33 -4.44
CA PHE A 49 -1.44 7.42 -3.83
C PHE A 49 -2.84 7.54 -4.45
N ASP A 50 -3.32 8.76 -4.71
CA ASP A 50 -4.61 9.01 -5.36
C ASP A 50 -4.67 8.37 -6.76
N LYS A 51 -3.57 8.39 -7.53
CA LYS A 51 -3.53 7.71 -8.85
C LYS A 51 -3.67 6.19 -8.73
N VAL A 52 -3.15 5.58 -7.66
CA VAL A 52 -3.35 4.15 -7.42
C VAL A 52 -4.79 3.90 -6.98
N LEU A 53 -5.29 4.67 -6.01
CA LEU A 53 -6.62 4.49 -5.44
C LEU A 53 -7.75 4.76 -6.44
N LEU A 54 -7.54 5.64 -7.42
CA LEU A 54 -8.49 5.87 -8.50
C LEU A 54 -8.69 4.62 -9.37
N ALA A 55 -7.63 3.84 -9.56
CA ALA A 55 -7.68 2.60 -10.36
C ALA A 55 -8.01 1.37 -9.52
N LYS A 56 -7.56 1.34 -8.26
CA LYS A 56 -7.70 0.24 -7.31
C LYS A 56 -8.00 0.77 -5.91
N PRO A 57 -9.27 1.06 -5.59
CA PRO A 57 -9.66 1.58 -4.29
C PRO A 57 -9.35 0.64 -3.12
N ASP A 58 -9.17 -0.65 -3.38
CA ASP A 58 -8.85 -1.70 -2.41
C ASP A 58 -7.35 -1.95 -2.23
N HIS A 59 -6.48 -1.18 -2.91
CA HIS A 59 -5.03 -1.38 -2.84
C HIS A 59 -4.48 -1.04 -1.46
N TYR A 60 -4.23 -2.04 -0.61
CA TYR A 60 -3.90 -1.84 0.80
C TYR A 60 -2.67 -0.93 1.01
N GLN A 61 -1.62 -1.05 0.19
CA GLN A 61 -0.42 -0.19 0.32
C GLN A 61 -0.73 1.27 -0.02
N ALA A 62 -1.69 1.54 -0.92
CA ALA A 62 -2.09 2.89 -1.26
C ALA A 62 -2.99 3.49 -0.17
N GLN A 63 -3.87 2.67 0.41
CA GLN A 63 -4.65 3.06 1.60
C GLN A 63 -3.71 3.36 2.79
N LEU A 64 -2.70 2.53 3.02
CA LEU A 64 -1.67 2.77 4.04
C LEU A 64 -0.89 4.06 3.77
N GLY A 65 -0.44 4.28 2.53
CA GLY A 65 0.23 5.51 2.14
C GLY A 65 -0.63 6.76 2.36
N MET A 66 -1.94 6.68 2.08
CA MET A 66 -2.87 7.77 2.35
C MET A 66 -3.10 7.99 3.86
N ALA A 67 -3.12 6.91 4.65
CA ALA A 67 -3.20 7.00 6.11
C ALA A 67 -2.01 7.79 6.70
N LEU A 68 -0.80 7.46 6.24
CA LEU A 68 0.43 8.16 6.62
C LEU A 68 0.42 9.62 6.18
N TYR A 69 -0.03 9.90 4.95
CA TYR A 69 -0.23 11.27 4.47
C TYR A 69 -1.19 12.06 5.37
N GLU A 70 -2.35 11.50 5.69
CA GLU A 70 -3.37 12.15 6.53
C GLU A 70 -2.87 12.35 7.97
N GLN A 71 -2.10 11.39 8.52
CA GLN A 71 -1.44 11.51 9.82
C GLN A 71 -0.45 12.68 9.82
N TYR A 72 0.50 12.73 8.88
CA TYR A 72 1.48 13.81 8.78
C TYR A 72 0.86 15.16 8.40
N SER A 73 -0.31 15.15 7.77
CA SER A 73 -1.09 16.35 7.45
C SER A 73 -1.96 16.83 8.62
N GLY A 74 -1.88 16.21 9.80
CA GLY A 74 -2.65 16.61 10.98
C GLY A 74 -4.15 16.27 10.91
N GLN A 75 -4.51 15.22 10.16
CA GLN A 75 -5.90 14.78 9.95
C GLN A 75 -6.14 13.39 10.59
N PRO A 76 -6.07 13.26 11.93
CA PRO A 76 -6.06 11.94 12.60
C PRO A 76 -7.36 11.14 12.40
N LYS A 77 -8.51 11.81 12.25
CA LYS A 77 -9.79 11.13 11.99
C LYS A 77 -9.79 10.44 10.63
N ALA A 78 -9.30 11.13 9.60
CA ALA A 78 -9.18 10.57 8.26
C ALA A 78 -8.14 9.43 8.27
N ALA A 79 -6.97 9.67 8.87
CA ALA A 79 -5.88 8.70 8.95
C ALA A 79 -6.35 7.37 9.55
N ARG A 80 -7.10 7.43 10.67
CA ARG A 80 -7.71 6.23 11.27
C ARG A 80 -8.57 5.45 10.27
N GLN A 81 -9.42 6.14 9.52
CA GLN A 81 -10.30 5.49 8.55
C GLN A 81 -9.48 4.78 7.47
N ARG A 82 -8.43 5.42 6.96
CA ARG A 82 -7.51 4.82 5.98
C ARG A 82 -6.76 3.61 6.55
N TYR A 83 -6.28 3.69 7.78
CA TYR A 83 -5.64 2.56 8.45
C TYR A 83 -6.57 1.36 8.58
N LYS A 84 -7.82 1.59 8.99
CA LYS A 84 -8.85 0.54 9.06
C LYS A 84 -9.11 -0.09 7.69
N MET A 85 -9.18 0.71 6.63
CA MET A 85 -9.32 0.20 5.26
C MET A 85 -8.10 -0.63 4.83
N ALA A 86 -6.87 -0.15 5.09
CA ALA A 86 -5.66 -0.90 4.77
C ALA A 86 -5.63 -2.26 5.48
N MET A 87 -6.04 -2.30 6.75
CA MET A 87 -6.13 -3.53 7.53
C MET A 87 -7.24 -4.46 7.03
N GLN A 88 -8.38 -3.91 6.60
CA GLN A 88 -9.46 -4.69 6.01
C GLN A 88 -9.03 -5.39 4.71
N TYR A 89 -8.27 -4.69 3.86
CA TYR A 89 -7.80 -5.23 2.57
C TYR A 89 -6.55 -6.10 2.69
N ALA A 90 -5.79 -5.99 3.79
CA ALA A 90 -4.67 -6.88 4.08
C ALA A 90 -4.65 -7.28 5.57
N PRO A 91 -5.60 -8.15 6.00
CA PRO A 91 -5.65 -8.62 7.39
C PRO A 91 -4.35 -9.31 7.79
N GLY A 92 -3.82 -9.00 8.98
CA GLY A 92 -2.57 -9.59 9.46
C GLY A 92 -1.30 -9.09 8.77
N ASN A 93 -1.38 -8.09 7.89
CA ASN A 93 -0.19 -7.52 7.28
C ASN A 93 0.65 -6.75 8.32
N ASP A 94 1.85 -7.24 8.60
CA ASP A 94 2.77 -6.69 9.59
C ASP A 94 3.06 -5.20 9.40
N THR A 95 3.22 -4.74 8.15
CA THR A 95 3.51 -3.34 7.84
C THR A 95 2.31 -2.46 8.20
N VAL A 96 1.10 -2.87 7.83
CA VAL A 96 -0.13 -2.14 8.19
C VAL A 96 -0.34 -2.11 9.70
N LEU A 97 -0.20 -3.26 10.37
CA LEU A 97 -0.34 -3.37 11.83
C LEU A 97 0.67 -2.48 12.56
N TYR A 98 1.93 -2.49 12.11
CA TYR A 98 2.98 -1.64 12.67
C TYR A 98 2.61 -0.16 12.57
N HIS A 99 2.33 0.35 11.37
CA HIS A 99 2.03 1.77 11.20
C HIS A 99 0.73 2.19 11.91
N TYR A 100 -0.32 1.36 11.88
CA TYR A 100 -1.55 1.68 12.60
C TYR A 100 -1.33 1.69 14.12
N SER A 101 -0.56 0.74 14.65
CA SER A 101 -0.24 0.73 16.07
C SER A 101 0.56 1.96 16.50
N VAL A 102 1.56 2.39 15.72
CA VAL A 102 2.30 3.64 15.99
C VAL A 102 1.36 4.84 16.00
N PHE A 103 0.48 4.95 14.99
CA PHE A 103 -0.55 6.00 14.96
C PHE A 103 -1.43 5.98 16.22
N LEU A 104 -1.92 4.81 16.64
CA LEU A 104 -2.73 4.70 17.86
C LEU A 104 -1.95 5.10 19.12
N CYS A 105 -0.66 4.75 19.23
CA CYS A 105 0.19 5.20 20.33
C CYS A 105 0.31 6.74 20.34
N GLU A 106 0.52 7.38 19.17
CA GLU A 106 0.55 8.85 19.04
C GLU A 106 -0.76 9.51 19.46
N GLN A 107 -1.90 8.83 19.28
CA GLN A 107 -3.21 9.30 19.74
C GLN A 107 -3.51 8.94 21.21
N GLY A 108 -2.59 8.29 21.93
CA GLY A 108 -2.77 7.87 23.33
C GLY A 108 -3.70 6.66 23.52
N GLN A 109 -3.97 5.89 22.47
CA GLN A 109 -4.94 4.79 22.49
C GLN A 109 -4.29 3.43 22.70
N TYR A 110 -3.63 3.28 23.84
CA TYR A 110 -2.85 2.09 24.17
C TYR A 110 -3.68 0.81 24.29
N GLU A 111 -4.93 0.91 24.76
CA GLU A 111 -5.81 -0.26 24.87
C GLU A 111 -6.22 -0.81 23.49
N GLU A 112 -6.47 0.07 22.51
CA GLU A 112 -6.81 -0.34 21.14
C GLU A 112 -5.62 -1.06 20.48
N VAL A 113 -4.38 -0.65 20.79
CA VAL A 113 -3.17 -1.34 20.34
C VAL A 113 -3.08 -2.77 20.92
N LYS A 114 -3.41 -2.97 22.20
CA LYS A 114 -3.41 -4.31 22.81
C LYS A 114 -4.44 -5.23 22.15
N THR A 115 -5.65 -4.73 21.90
CA THR A 115 -6.69 -5.47 21.18
C THR A 115 -6.23 -5.82 19.77
N LEU A 116 -5.67 -4.85 19.05
CA LEU A 116 -5.17 -5.04 17.67
C LEU A 116 -4.20 -6.23 17.55
N PHE A 117 -3.27 -6.37 18.50
CA PHE A 117 -2.27 -7.44 18.50
C PHE A 117 -2.77 -8.78 19.05
N THR A 118 -3.78 -8.74 19.92
CA THR A 118 -4.45 -9.96 20.42
C THR A 118 -5.26 -10.62 19.31
N GLU A 119 -5.95 -9.82 18.50
CA GLU A 119 -6.73 -10.30 17.34
C GLU A 119 -5.82 -10.76 16.19
N SER A 120 -4.64 -10.15 16.03
CA SER A 120 -3.74 -10.46 14.92
C SER A 120 -2.72 -11.58 15.22
N HIS A 121 -2.83 -12.28 16.35
CA HIS A 121 -1.86 -13.29 16.82
C HIS A 121 -0.39 -12.83 16.87
N ALA A 122 -0.13 -11.52 16.92
CA ALA A 122 1.21 -10.96 16.85
C ALA A 122 1.60 -10.35 18.20
N ASN A 123 2.55 -10.96 18.91
CA ASN A 123 3.03 -10.41 20.19
C ASN A 123 4.12 -9.35 19.95
N ARG A 124 3.73 -8.07 19.82
CA ARG A 124 4.66 -6.93 19.66
C ARG A 124 4.36 -5.81 20.66
N ARG A 125 5.38 -5.33 21.38
CA ARG A 125 5.31 -4.09 22.18
C ARG A 125 5.71 -2.91 21.30
N VAL A 126 4.77 -2.06 20.89
CA VAL A 126 5.04 -0.93 19.98
C VAL A 126 5.07 0.43 20.69
N CYS A 127 4.27 0.64 21.74
CA CYS A 127 4.13 1.97 22.36
C CYS A 127 5.17 2.33 23.45
N TYR A 128 6.14 1.46 23.75
CA TYR A 128 7.08 1.63 24.88
C TYR A 128 8.55 1.81 24.45
N GLN A 129 8.78 2.41 23.29
CA GLN A 129 10.12 2.83 22.87
C GLN A 129 10.26 4.35 22.97
#